data_AF-A0A535NMP2-F1
#
_entry.id   AF-A0A535NMP2-F1
#
_cell.length_a   1.000
_cell.length_b   1.000
_cell.length_c   1.000
_cell.angle_alpha   90.00
_cell.angle_beta   90.00
_cell.angle_gamma   90.00
#
_symmetry.space_group_name_H-M   'P 1'
#
loop_
_entity.id
_entity.type
_entity.pdbx_description
1 polymer ?
#
loop_
_entity_poly.entity_id
_entity_poly.type
_entity_poly.pdbx_seq_one_letter_code
_entity_poly.pdbx_strand_id
1 'polypeptide(L)'
;MTAEPTLTSRELNRALLARQFLLERSTLGLIPTLERIGGLQTQYAPSAYIGLWSRMRNFRREGLTTALEQRRVIQGTLLRSTIHMVSARDYWLFLAAIRQPRQEWWRRITRHEFGHLDMEGAVAALREHLAGGPRRADELKAMLAARGLPSLIWGGMAQWVDMVRVPPSGTWEQRRADLYSLAETWTRPAAHQESAGLEHLIRRYLGGFGPASIKEIADWAGIPPATLAPMMDRLALRRFRDENGKPLLDLPRAPRPEASTPAPVRFLPTWDATLLVHARRTEILPERYRPLVFNTRTPHSAPTFLVDGAVAGTWRFEGGRVELKPFAPLPTSARVDLDAEARRLARFLSG
;
A
#
# COMPACT_ATOMS: atom_id res chain seq x y z
N MET A 1 26.78 -15.75 22.41
CA MET A 1 25.58 -15.38 21.62
C MET A 1 24.44 -15.12 22.60
N THR A 2 24.02 -13.87 22.77
CA THR A 2 22.79 -13.56 23.54
C THR A 2 21.59 -14.13 22.78
N ALA A 3 20.67 -14.78 23.48
CA ALA A 3 19.43 -15.29 22.89
C ALA A 3 18.66 -14.14 22.20
N GLU A 4 18.10 -14.39 21.03
CA GLU A 4 17.26 -13.43 20.32
C GLU A 4 15.96 -13.23 21.10
N PRO A 5 15.53 -11.98 21.41
CA PRO A 5 14.29 -11.75 22.15
C PRO A 5 13.07 -12.24 21.38
N THR A 6 12.14 -12.91 22.08
CA THR A 6 10.86 -13.33 21.53
C THR A 6 9.82 -12.21 21.67
N LEU A 7 9.03 -11.98 20.63
CA LEU A 7 7.91 -11.04 20.61
C LEU A 7 6.60 -11.79 20.47
N THR A 8 5.66 -11.48 21.35
CA THR A 8 4.29 -11.99 21.31
C THR A 8 3.52 -11.42 20.13
N SER A 9 2.49 -12.14 19.67
CA SER A 9 1.56 -11.64 18.65
C SER A 9 0.98 -10.28 19.04
N ARG A 10 0.69 -10.07 20.34
CA ARG A 10 0.17 -8.81 20.87
C ARG A 10 1.18 -7.68 20.84
N GLU A 11 2.45 -7.92 21.15
CA GLU A 11 3.52 -6.92 20.98
C GLU A 11 3.69 -6.56 19.50
N LEU A 12 3.69 -7.56 18.62
CA LEU A 12 3.76 -7.34 17.17
C LEU A 12 2.57 -6.52 16.66
N ASN A 13 1.37 -6.73 17.21
CA ASN A 13 0.19 -5.91 16.95
C ASN A 13 0.42 -4.44 17.33
N ARG A 14 0.89 -4.16 18.56
CA ARG A 14 1.17 -2.79 19.00
C ARG A 14 2.28 -2.14 18.19
N ALA A 15 3.28 -2.92 17.83
CA ALA A 15 4.37 -2.50 16.96
C ALA A 15 3.81 -2.04 15.59
N LEU A 16 2.94 -2.84 14.95
CA LEU A 16 2.29 -2.48 13.68
C LEU A 16 1.44 -1.21 13.82
N LEU A 17 0.56 -1.16 14.82
CA LEU A 17 -0.35 -0.03 15.01
C LEU A 17 0.38 1.28 15.30
N ALA A 18 1.49 1.23 16.03
CA ALA A 18 2.33 2.40 16.29
C ALA A 18 2.96 2.94 15.01
N ARG A 19 3.54 2.05 14.18
CA ARG A 19 4.17 2.40 12.89
C ARG A 19 3.16 2.95 11.88
N GLN A 20 1.92 2.50 11.97
CA GLN A 20 0.82 2.90 11.11
C GLN A 20 0.04 4.11 11.63
N PHE A 21 0.44 4.72 12.75
CA PHE A 21 -0.29 5.82 13.39
C PHE A 21 -1.76 5.48 13.74
N LEU A 22 -2.00 4.20 14.07
CA LEU A 22 -3.31 3.71 14.46
C LEU A 22 -3.49 3.72 15.99
N LEU A 23 -2.40 3.63 16.77
CA LEU A 23 -2.44 3.95 18.21
C LEU A 23 -2.68 5.44 18.42
N GLU A 24 -1.80 6.26 17.83
CA GLU A 24 -1.88 7.70 17.86
C GLU A 24 -1.79 8.26 16.45
N ARG A 25 -2.74 9.14 16.10
CA ARG A 25 -2.73 9.82 14.80
C ARG A 25 -1.50 10.73 14.70
N SER A 26 -0.84 10.66 13.55
CA SER A 26 0.35 11.42 13.19
C SER A 26 0.14 12.92 13.32
N THR A 27 1.12 13.60 13.91
CA THR A 27 1.29 15.06 13.88
C THR A 27 2.23 15.50 12.76
N LEU A 28 2.83 14.57 12.02
CA LEU A 28 3.69 14.87 10.88
C LEU A 28 2.86 15.41 9.71
N GLY A 29 3.53 16.11 8.79
CA GLY A 29 2.93 16.48 7.51
C GLY A 29 2.61 15.26 6.63
N LEU A 30 1.72 15.46 5.65
CA LEU A 30 1.21 14.40 4.77
C LEU A 30 2.31 13.54 4.15
N ILE A 31 3.36 14.16 3.59
CA ILE A 31 4.43 13.44 2.90
C ILE A 31 5.23 12.56 3.87
N PRO A 32 5.80 13.07 4.98
CA PRO A 32 6.43 12.21 5.99
C PRO A 32 5.53 11.11 6.54
N THR A 33 4.23 11.37 6.76
CA THR A 33 3.29 10.33 7.19
C THR A 33 3.17 9.23 6.14
N LEU A 34 2.95 9.60 4.87
CA LEU A 34 2.81 8.67 3.75
C LEU A 34 4.06 7.79 3.60
N GLU A 35 5.24 8.39 3.70
CA GLU A 35 6.51 7.67 3.66
C GLU A 35 6.67 6.70 4.83
N ARG A 36 6.26 7.10 6.04
CA ARG A 36 6.41 6.27 7.25
C ARG A 36 5.50 5.06 7.25
N ILE A 37 4.33 5.15 6.63
CA ILE A 37 3.39 4.02 6.52
C ILE A 37 3.67 3.11 5.31
N GLY A 38 4.70 3.42 4.52
CA GLY A 38 5.10 2.64 3.34
C GLY A 38 4.29 2.94 2.08
N GLY A 39 3.66 4.11 1.99
CA GLY A 39 2.71 4.43 0.93
C GLY A 39 1.34 3.79 1.13
N LEU A 40 0.44 4.05 0.18
CA LEU A 40 -0.93 3.54 0.21
C LEU A 40 -1.24 2.80 -1.08
N GLN A 41 -1.78 1.59 -0.98
CA GLN A 41 -2.39 0.92 -2.14
C GLN A 41 -3.76 1.56 -2.42
N THR A 42 -4.00 1.98 -3.66
CA THR A 42 -5.11 2.89 -4.02
C THR A 42 -5.79 2.49 -5.33
N GLN A 43 -6.09 1.20 -5.49
CA GLN A 43 -6.98 0.72 -6.57
C GLN A 43 -8.35 1.41 -6.55
N TYR A 44 -8.80 1.81 -5.35
CA TYR A 44 -9.98 2.64 -5.14
C TYR A 44 -9.51 3.95 -4.49
N ALA A 45 -9.60 5.06 -5.22
CA ALA A 45 -9.03 6.34 -4.80
C ALA A 45 -9.53 6.80 -3.41
N PRO A 46 -10.83 6.71 -3.05
CA PRO A 46 -11.31 7.10 -1.73
C PRO A 46 -10.62 6.39 -0.56
N SER A 47 -10.09 5.17 -0.75
CA SER A 47 -9.34 4.47 0.28
C SER A 47 -8.12 5.25 0.76
N ALA A 48 -7.47 6.03 -0.10
CA ALA A 48 -6.32 6.85 0.29
C ALA A 48 -6.70 7.92 1.32
N TYR A 49 -7.81 8.61 1.06
CA TYR A 49 -8.32 9.72 1.86
C TYR A 49 -8.78 9.22 3.23
N ILE A 50 -9.53 8.12 3.26
CA ILE A 50 -9.96 7.50 4.51
C ILE A 50 -8.76 6.93 5.27
N GLY A 51 -7.82 6.29 4.57
CA GLY A 51 -6.60 5.74 5.16
C GLY A 51 -5.72 6.79 5.84
N LEU A 52 -5.59 7.98 5.24
CA LEU A 52 -4.91 9.12 5.86
C LEU A 52 -5.73 9.76 6.98
N TRP A 53 -7.06 9.88 6.83
CA TRP A 53 -7.94 10.34 7.90
C TRP A 53 -7.79 9.51 9.18
N SER A 54 -7.66 8.19 9.04
CA SER A 54 -7.47 7.27 10.18
C SER A 54 -6.12 7.43 10.88
N ARG A 55 -5.13 8.00 10.19
CA ARG A 55 -3.72 8.01 10.60
C ARG A 55 -3.15 9.39 10.87
N MET A 56 -3.86 10.46 10.51
CA MET A 56 -3.39 11.84 10.64
C MET A 56 -4.35 12.67 11.48
N ARG A 57 -3.80 13.54 12.34
CA ARG A 57 -4.59 14.56 13.02
C ARG A 57 -5.00 15.63 12.01
N ASN A 58 -6.24 16.12 12.11
CA ASN A 58 -6.75 17.24 11.30
C ASN A 58 -6.61 17.07 9.77
N PHE A 59 -6.60 15.83 9.27
CA PHE A 59 -6.52 15.57 7.84
C PHE A 59 -7.78 16.05 7.11
N ARG A 60 -7.57 16.70 5.97
CA ARG A 60 -8.61 17.21 5.06
C ARG A 60 -8.40 16.61 3.68
N ARG A 61 -9.50 16.31 2.96
CA ARG A 61 -9.43 15.63 1.66
C ARG A 61 -8.64 16.45 0.65
N GLU A 62 -8.87 17.75 0.65
CA GLU A 62 -8.25 18.74 -0.22
C GLU A 62 -6.72 18.73 -0.09
N GLY A 63 -6.21 18.38 1.10
CA GLY A 63 -4.77 18.28 1.35
C GLY A 63 -4.09 17.18 0.52
N LEU A 64 -4.74 16.03 0.32
CA LEU A 64 -4.22 14.97 -0.54
C LEU A 64 -4.41 15.30 -2.01
N THR A 65 -5.58 15.84 -2.40
CA THR A 65 -5.83 16.27 -3.79
C THR A 65 -4.81 17.30 -4.24
N THR A 66 -4.60 18.35 -3.42
CA THR A 66 -3.58 19.38 -3.67
C THR A 66 -2.18 18.77 -3.78
N ALA A 67 -1.85 17.78 -2.93
CA ALA A 67 -0.53 17.14 -2.98
C ALA A 67 -0.32 16.28 -4.24
N LEU A 68 -1.38 15.69 -4.80
CA LEU A 68 -1.36 15.00 -6.10
C LEU A 68 -1.17 15.99 -7.24
N GLU A 69 -1.94 17.08 -7.25
CA GLU A 69 -1.89 18.14 -8.28
C GLU A 69 -0.53 18.84 -8.30
N GLN A 70 0.04 19.11 -7.12
CA GLN A 70 1.38 19.67 -6.94
C GLN A 70 2.49 18.62 -7.10
N ARG A 71 2.16 17.38 -7.47
CA ARG A 71 3.12 16.31 -7.79
C ARG A 71 4.04 15.93 -6.62
N ARG A 72 3.62 16.23 -5.38
CA ARG A 72 4.32 15.84 -4.14
C ARG A 72 3.98 14.41 -3.76
N VAL A 73 2.73 14.00 -4.03
CA VAL A 73 2.29 12.61 -4.02
C VAL A 73 2.18 12.15 -5.47
N ILE A 74 2.75 10.98 -5.75
CA ILE A 74 2.68 10.34 -7.06
C ILE A 74 1.76 9.13 -6.96
N GLN A 75 0.77 9.07 -7.84
CA GLN A 75 -0.04 7.89 -8.04
C GLN A 75 0.52 7.10 -9.24
N GLY A 76 0.88 5.83 -9.03
CA GLY A 76 1.50 5.01 -10.07
C GLY A 76 1.30 3.53 -9.83
N THR A 77 1.57 2.71 -10.85
CA THR A 77 1.56 1.25 -10.70
C THR A 77 2.93 0.83 -10.15
N LEU A 78 2.95 0.34 -8.91
CA LEU A 78 4.19 0.00 -8.19
C LEU A 78 4.12 -1.45 -7.68
N LEU A 79 4.19 -1.63 -6.36
CA LEU A 79 4.33 -2.92 -5.70
C LEU A 79 3.21 -3.88 -6.14
N ARG A 80 3.59 -5.12 -6.46
CA ARG A 80 2.66 -6.17 -6.94
C ARG A 80 1.83 -5.78 -8.18
N SER A 81 2.30 -4.85 -9.03
CA SER A 81 1.54 -4.28 -10.16
C SER A 81 0.20 -3.64 -9.77
N THR A 82 0.11 -3.07 -8.57
CA THR A 82 -1.08 -2.34 -8.13
C THR A 82 -0.81 -0.84 -8.02
N ILE A 83 -1.87 -0.05 -8.12
CA ILE A 83 -1.86 1.40 -7.98
C ILE A 83 -1.51 1.73 -6.54
N HIS A 84 -0.49 2.57 -6.38
CA HIS A 84 -0.05 3.09 -5.11
C HIS A 84 0.03 4.62 -5.17
N MET A 85 -0.21 5.26 -4.03
CA MET A 85 0.15 6.65 -3.76
C MET A 85 1.37 6.67 -2.85
N VAL A 86 2.44 7.32 -3.29
CA VAL A 86 3.72 7.43 -2.59
C VAL A 86 4.27 8.86 -2.72
N SER A 87 5.29 9.23 -1.95
CA SER A 87 5.97 10.51 -2.19
C SER A 87 6.72 10.49 -3.53
N ALA A 88 6.98 11.66 -4.11
CA ALA A 88 7.79 11.76 -5.34
C ALA A 88 9.17 11.11 -5.21
N ARG A 89 9.77 11.18 -4.01
CA ARG A 89 11.03 10.49 -3.70
C ARG A 89 10.87 8.97 -3.68
N ASP A 90 9.86 8.48 -2.97
CA ASP A 90 9.64 7.04 -2.83
C ASP A 90 9.27 6.37 -4.16
N TYR A 91 8.61 7.08 -5.07
CA TYR A 91 8.23 6.59 -6.39
C TYR A 91 9.44 6.02 -7.17
N TRP A 92 10.49 6.81 -7.35
CA TRP A 92 11.66 6.40 -8.13
C TRP A 92 12.46 5.29 -7.46
N LEU A 93 12.58 5.31 -6.13
CA LEU A 93 13.25 4.26 -5.37
C LEU A 93 12.49 2.93 -5.42
N PHE A 94 11.16 2.96 -5.32
CA PHE A 94 10.35 1.75 -5.48
C PHE A 94 10.42 1.19 -6.90
N LEU A 95 10.39 2.05 -7.93
CA LEU A 95 10.58 1.60 -9.31
C LEU A 95 11.94 0.91 -9.49
N ALA A 96 13.02 1.52 -8.99
CA ALA A 96 14.35 0.93 -9.06
C ALA A 96 14.43 -0.45 -8.37
N ALA A 97 13.71 -0.61 -7.25
CA ALA A 97 13.68 -1.87 -6.49
C ALA A 97 12.95 -3.02 -7.22
N ILE A 98 11.87 -2.71 -7.96
CA ILE A 98 10.97 -3.74 -8.49
C ILE A 98 11.13 -3.99 -9.98
N ARG A 99 11.70 -3.06 -10.77
CA ARG A 99 11.67 -3.13 -12.24
C ARG A 99 12.24 -4.43 -12.79
N GLN A 100 13.49 -4.76 -12.49
CA GLN A 100 14.14 -5.94 -13.06
C GLN A 100 13.46 -7.25 -12.61
N PRO A 101 13.24 -7.50 -11.31
CA PRO A 101 12.57 -8.74 -10.87
C PRO A 101 11.18 -8.92 -11.48
N ARG A 102 10.44 -7.83 -11.71
CA ARG A 102 9.10 -7.87 -12.30
C ARG A 102 9.14 -8.11 -13.81
N GLN A 103 10.10 -7.52 -14.53
CA GLN A 103 10.31 -7.80 -15.95
C GLN A 103 10.67 -9.27 -16.17
N GLU A 104 11.57 -9.82 -15.35
CA GLU A 104 11.94 -11.25 -15.40
C GLU A 104 10.73 -12.14 -15.11
N TRP A 105 9.99 -11.85 -14.03
CA TRP A 105 8.78 -12.58 -13.69
C TRP A 105 7.75 -12.58 -14.82
N TRP A 106 7.48 -11.41 -15.41
CA TRP A 106 6.55 -11.27 -16.52
C TRP A 106 6.99 -12.09 -17.74
N ARG A 107 8.24 -11.96 -18.18
CA ARG A 107 8.78 -12.74 -19.30
C ARG A 107 8.61 -14.24 -19.07
N ARG A 108 8.78 -14.71 -17.83
CA ARG A 108 8.59 -16.12 -17.48
C ARG A 108 7.13 -16.55 -17.60
N ILE A 109 6.19 -15.76 -17.07
CA ILE A 109 4.76 -16.15 -17.06
C ILE A 109 4.09 -16.05 -18.43
N THR A 110 4.54 -15.14 -19.31
CA THR A 110 3.92 -14.95 -20.63
C THR A 110 4.52 -15.84 -21.71
N ARG A 111 5.77 -16.31 -21.52
CA ARG A 111 6.50 -17.07 -22.56
C ARG A 111 5.76 -18.33 -23.01
N HIS A 112 5.15 -19.06 -22.07
CA HIS A 112 4.50 -20.35 -22.39
C HIS A 112 3.27 -20.18 -23.29
N GLU A 113 2.46 -19.17 -23.03
CA GLU A 113 1.17 -18.97 -23.71
C GLU A 113 1.27 -18.06 -24.94
N PHE A 114 2.16 -17.06 -24.90
CA PHE A 114 2.22 -16.02 -25.92
C PHE A 114 3.56 -15.98 -26.68
N GLY A 115 4.51 -16.86 -26.36
CA GLY A 115 5.83 -16.87 -27.00
C GLY A 115 6.59 -15.55 -26.80
N HIS A 116 7.19 -15.06 -27.88
CA HIS A 116 7.87 -13.76 -27.89
C HIS A 116 6.86 -12.64 -28.18
N LEU A 117 6.65 -11.76 -27.21
CA LEU A 117 5.84 -10.55 -27.35
C LEU A 117 6.75 -9.38 -27.76
N ASP A 118 6.31 -8.59 -28.75
CA ASP A 118 6.97 -7.34 -29.15
C ASP A 118 6.77 -6.25 -28.10
N MET A 119 7.52 -6.37 -27.01
CA MET A 119 7.51 -5.40 -25.92
C MET A 119 8.22 -4.11 -26.31
N GLU A 120 9.19 -4.17 -27.22
CA GLU A 120 9.96 -3.00 -27.64
C GLU A 120 9.10 -2.06 -28.49
N GLY A 121 8.40 -2.60 -29.49
CA GLY A 121 7.43 -1.85 -30.29
C GLY A 121 6.28 -1.31 -29.44
N ALA A 122 5.76 -2.10 -28.50
CA ALA A 122 4.74 -1.65 -27.55
C ALA A 122 5.21 -0.46 -26.71
N VAL A 123 6.44 -0.51 -26.18
CA VAL A 123 7.05 0.54 -25.37
C VAL A 123 7.30 1.81 -26.20
N ALA A 124 7.83 1.67 -27.40
CA ALA A 124 8.09 2.79 -28.30
C ALA A 124 6.77 3.52 -28.63
N ALA A 125 5.74 2.77 -29.03
CA ALA A 125 4.44 3.34 -29.35
C ALA A 125 3.78 4.03 -28.14
N LEU A 126 3.88 3.42 -26.95
CA LEU A 126 3.33 4.01 -25.73
C LEU A 126 4.02 5.32 -25.36
N ARG A 127 5.37 5.35 -25.44
CA ARG A 127 6.17 6.56 -25.20
C ARG A 127 5.84 7.67 -26.20
N GLU A 128 5.72 7.35 -27.48
CA GLU A 128 5.36 8.31 -28.53
C GLU A 128 4.00 8.97 -28.24
N HIS A 129 2.98 8.18 -27.90
CA HIS A 129 1.64 8.72 -27.61
C HIS A 129 1.63 9.61 -26.36
N LEU A 130 2.36 9.22 -25.32
CA LEU A 130 2.44 9.99 -24.07
C LEU A 130 3.38 11.20 -24.16
N ALA A 131 4.28 11.26 -25.14
CA ALA A 131 5.10 12.44 -25.41
C ALA A 131 4.22 13.63 -25.86
N GLY A 132 3.10 13.36 -26.52
CA GLY A 132 2.07 14.34 -26.87
C GLY A 132 1.14 14.75 -25.71
N GLY A 133 1.49 14.45 -24.46
CA GLY A 133 0.73 14.78 -23.25
C GLY A 133 -0.09 13.61 -22.68
N PRO A 134 -0.84 13.85 -21.60
CA PRO A 134 -1.60 12.79 -20.93
C PRO A 134 -2.61 12.10 -21.85
N ARG A 135 -2.82 10.79 -21.65
CA ARG A 135 -3.77 9.96 -22.41
C ARG A 135 -4.56 9.03 -21.49
N ARG A 136 -5.78 8.69 -21.88
CA ARG A 136 -6.64 7.78 -21.13
C ARG A 136 -6.27 6.32 -21.38
N ALA A 137 -6.54 5.47 -20.39
CA ALA A 137 -6.20 4.06 -20.43
C ALA A 137 -6.82 3.31 -21.63
N ASP A 138 -8.04 3.67 -22.02
CA ASP A 138 -8.75 3.10 -23.16
C ASP A 138 -8.12 3.50 -24.49
N GLU A 139 -7.73 4.77 -24.67
CA GLU A 139 -6.98 5.25 -25.84
C GLU A 139 -5.67 4.48 -26.01
N LEU A 140 -4.91 4.32 -24.92
CA LEU A 140 -3.64 3.59 -24.94
C LEU A 140 -3.83 2.09 -25.23
N LYS A 141 -4.88 1.47 -24.69
CA LYS A 141 -5.22 0.07 -24.99
C LYS A 141 -5.68 -0.12 -26.43
N ALA A 142 -6.52 0.78 -26.95
CA ALA A 142 -6.98 0.74 -28.34
C ALA A 142 -5.81 0.90 -29.31
N MET A 143 -4.87 1.80 -28.99
CA MET A 143 -3.62 1.99 -29.73
C MET A 143 -2.76 0.71 -29.80
N LEU A 144 -2.63 -0.02 -28.68
CA LEU A 144 -1.92 -1.30 -28.65
C LEU A 144 -2.68 -2.36 -29.47
N ALA A 145 -4.00 -2.43 -29.31
CA ALA A 145 -4.84 -3.38 -30.05
C ALA A 145 -4.79 -3.15 -31.57
N ALA A 146 -4.78 -1.89 -32.03
CA ALA A 146 -4.65 -1.53 -33.44
C ALA A 146 -3.32 -1.99 -34.08
N ARG A 147 -2.31 -2.27 -33.27
CA ARG A 147 -1.02 -2.86 -33.69
C ARG A 147 -1.01 -4.39 -33.69
N GLY A 148 -2.16 -5.02 -33.41
CA GLY A 148 -2.26 -6.49 -33.29
C GLY A 148 -1.67 -7.05 -31.99
N LEU A 149 -1.37 -6.20 -31.01
CA LEU A 149 -0.78 -6.63 -29.74
C LEU A 149 -1.83 -7.25 -28.81
N PRO A 150 -1.56 -8.41 -28.17
CA PRO A 150 -2.47 -9.02 -27.21
C PRO A 150 -2.84 -8.09 -26.04
N SER A 151 -4.10 -8.13 -25.60
CA SER A 151 -4.61 -7.26 -24.52
C SER A 151 -3.83 -7.41 -23.19
N LEU A 152 -3.22 -8.57 -22.95
CA LEU A 152 -2.36 -8.84 -21.79
C LEU A 152 -1.19 -7.87 -21.68
N ILE A 153 -0.63 -7.38 -22.81
CA ILE A 153 0.53 -6.48 -22.83
C ILE A 153 0.30 -5.25 -21.94
N TRP A 154 -0.93 -4.74 -21.89
CA TRP A 154 -1.27 -3.61 -21.01
C TRP A 154 -0.96 -3.88 -19.53
N GLY A 155 -1.19 -5.10 -19.05
CA GLY A 155 -0.88 -5.50 -17.68
C GLY A 155 0.62 -5.50 -17.37
N GLY A 156 1.45 -5.64 -18.41
CA GLY A 156 2.89 -5.59 -18.33
C GLY A 156 3.45 -4.17 -18.40
N MET A 157 2.89 -3.28 -19.23
CA MET A 157 3.49 -2.00 -19.61
C MET A 157 4.12 -1.17 -18.48
N ALA A 158 3.52 -1.16 -17.29
CA ALA A 158 4.06 -0.46 -16.13
C ALA A 158 5.46 -0.93 -15.66
N GLN A 159 5.95 -2.10 -16.09
CA GLN A 159 7.30 -2.57 -15.79
C GLN A 159 8.35 -2.08 -16.81
N TRP A 160 7.92 -1.58 -17.97
CA TRP A 160 8.81 -1.12 -19.04
C TRP A 160 8.75 0.39 -19.24
N VAL A 161 7.58 1.00 -19.03
CA VAL A 161 7.37 2.44 -19.15
C VAL A 161 7.02 3.00 -17.79
N ASP A 162 7.82 3.97 -17.35
CA ASP A 162 7.57 4.71 -16.12
C ASP A 162 6.39 5.65 -16.33
N MET A 163 5.24 5.21 -15.85
CA MET A 163 3.99 5.95 -15.97
C MET A 163 3.49 6.39 -14.61
N VAL A 164 2.87 7.56 -14.60
CA VAL A 164 2.10 8.08 -13.47
C VAL A 164 0.65 8.26 -13.89
N ARG A 165 -0.24 8.28 -12.90
CA ARG A 165 -1.64 8.64 -13.06
C ARG A 165 -1.80 10.11 -12.70
N VAL A 166 -2.45 10.85 -13.59
CA VAL A 166 -2.49 12.30 -13.55
C VAL A 166 -3.81 12.77 -12.93
N PRO A 167 -3.79 13.61 -11.88
CA PRO A 167 -5.00 14.22 -11.34
C PRO A 167 -5.67 15.13 -12.39
N PRO A 168 -7.00 15.34 -12.31
CA PRO A 168 -7.90 14.93 -11.23
C PRO A 168 -8.26 13.43 -11.22
N SER A 169 -7.90 12.65 -12.25
CA SER A 169 -8.13 11.20 -12.25
C SER A 169 -7.44 10.52 -11.06
N GLY A 170 -8.18 9.66 -10.35
CA GLY A 170 -7.69 8.96 -9.16
C GLY A 170 -7.78 9.78 -7.87
N THR A 171 -8.58 10.85 -7.86
CA THR A 171 -8.88 11.66 -6.67
C THR A 171 -10.22 11.26 -6.03
N TRP A 172 -10.61 11.94 -4.94
CA TRP A 172 -11.89 11.72 -4.27
C TRP A 172 -13.09 11.95 -5.19
N GLU A 173 -13.08 13.09 -5.91
CA GLU A 173 -14.16 13.50 -6.82
C GLU A 173 -14.13 12.72 -8.14
N GLN A 174 -12.94 12.38 -8.64
CA GLN A 174 -12.78 11.59 -9.86
C GLN A 174 -12.06 10.28 -9.56
N ARG A 175 -12.84 9.32 -9.06
CA ARG A 175 -12.32 8.07 -8.46
C ARG A 175 -11.56 7.17 -9.44
N ARG A 176 -11.91 7.22 -10.73
CA ARG A 176 -11.25 6.44 -11.76
C ARG A 176 -9.88 7.04 -12.06
N ALA A 177 -8.84 6.24 -11.91
CA ALA A 177 -7.46 6.67 -12.06
C ALA A 177 -6.93 6.40 -13.48
N ASP A 178 -7.67 6.71 -14.54
CA ASP A 178 -7.40 6.23 -15.91
C ASP A 178 -6.61 7.19 -16.81
N LEU A 179 -6.23 8.37 -16.34
CA LEU A 179 -5.39 9.32 -17.10
C LEU A 179 -3.91 9.10 -16.78
N TYR A 180 -3.09 8.91 -17.81
CA TYR A 180 -1.65 8.60 -17.67
C TYR A 180 -0.76 9.63 -18.34
N SER A 181 0.44 9.81 -17.79
CA SER A 181 1.56 10.53 -18.40
C SER A 181 2.87 9.76 -18.17
N LEU A 182 3.90 10.08 -18.94
CA LEU A 182 5.27 9.67 -18.62
C LEU A 182 5.67 10.27 -17.27
N ALA A 183 6.32 9.47 -16.43
CA ALA A 183 6.80 9.91 -15.13
C ALA A 183 7.88 11.00 -15.25
N GLU A 184 8.72 10.91 -16.27
CA GLU A 184 9.81 11.87 -16.51
C GLU A 184 9.35 13.26 -16.94
N THR A 185 8.15 13.35 -17.54
CA THR A 185 7.53 14.64 -17.89
C THR A 185 6.70 15.20 -16.73
N TRP A 186 6.19 14.33 -15.85
CA TRP A 186 5.37 14.73 -14.72
C TRP A 186 6.21 15.13 -13.50
N THR A 187 7.21 14.35 -13.14
CA THR A 187 8.06 14.53 -11.96
C THR A 187 9.52 14.69 -12.38
N ARG A 188 10.33 15.39 -11.58
CA ARG A 188 11.77 15.46 -11.80
C ARG A 188 12.36 14.03 -11.80
N PRO A 189 12.95 13.56 -12.91
CA PRO A 189 13.55 12.23 -12.97
C PRO A 189 14.63 12.05 -11.92
N ALA A 190 14.66 10.87 -11.29
CA ALA A 190 15.73 10.46 -10.41
C ALA A 190 16.10 9.00 -10.72
N ALA A 191 17.31 8.81 -11.26
CA ALA A 191 17.84 7.48 -11.49
C ALA A 191 18.44 6.93 -10.20
N HIS A 192 18.09 5.70 -9.86
CA HIS A 192 18.63 4.98 -8.71
C HIS A 192 19.09 3.59 -9.13
N GLN A 193 20.19 3.13 -8.53
CA GLN A 193 20.61 1.75 -8.63
C GLN A 193 19.58 0.84 -7.95
N GLU A 194 19.41 -0.38 -8.46
CA GLU A 194 18.48 -1.36 -7.88
C GLU A 194 18.78 -1.60 -6.40
N SER A 195 20.06 -1.73 -6.03
CA SER A 195 20.47 -1.94 -4.63
C SER A 195 20.01 -0.82 -3.68
N ALA A 196 20.05 0.44 -4.12
CA ALA A 196 19.53 1.57 -3.35
C ALA A 196 18.00 1.51 -3.22
N GLY A 197 17.31 1.09 -4.28
CA GLY A 197 15.87 0.84 -4.25
C GLY A 197 15.49 -0.28 -3.29
N LEU A 198 16.20 -1.41 -3.33
CA LEU A 198 15.97 -2.56 -2.44
C LEU A 198 16.21 -2.18 -0.97
N GLU A 199 17.31 -1.48 -0.67
CA GLU A 199 17.58 -0.98 0.68
C GLU A 199 16.45 -0.08 1.19
N HIS A 200 16.01 0.86 0.34
CA HIS A 200 14.90 1.76 0.66
C HIS A 200 13.60 0.99 0.90
N LEU A 201 13.30 0.01 0.05
CA LEU A 201 12.12 -0.84 0.16
C LEU A 201 12.08 -1.58 1.50
N ILE A 202 13.20 -2.17 1.92
CA ILE A 202 13.32 -2.86 3.21
C ILE A 202 13.07 -1.88 4.36
N ARG A 203 13.68 -0.70 4.32
CA ARG A 203 13.51 0.33 5.36
C ARG A 203 12.07 0.81 5.44
N ARG A 204 11.40 1.04 4.30
CA ARG A 204 9.98 1.44 4.25
C ARG A 204 9.07 0.34 4.79
N TYR A 205 9.32 -0.92 4.42
CA TYR A 205 8.53 -2.02 4.95
C TYR A 205 8.69 -2.17 6.46
N LEU A 206 9.92 -2.27 6.98
CA LEU A 206 10.15 -2.45 8.41
C LEU A 206 9.71 -1.23 9.22
N GLY A 207 9.84 -0.04 8.65
CA GLY A 207 9.37 1.21 9.24
C GLY A 207 7.84 1.29 9.36
N GLY A 208 7.09 0.68 8.43
CA GLY A 208 5.62 0.68 8.41
C GLY A 208 4.96 -0.59 8.98
N PHE A 209 5.61 -1.75 8.89
CA PHE A 209 5.00 -3.08 9.09
C PHE A 209 5.88 -4.08 9.85
N GLY A 210 7.11 -3.70 10.23
CA GLY A 210 8.03 -4.54 11.00
C GLY A 210 7.61 -4.72 12.47
N PRO A 211 8.30 -5.59 13.24
CA PRO A 211 9.32 -6.58 12.85
C PRO A 211 8.79 -7.66 11.91
N ALA A 212 9.56 -8.11 10.92
CA ALA A 212 9.08 -9.07 9.92
C ALA A 212 10.18 -10.00 9.35
N SER A 213 9.76 -11.09 8.73
CA SER A 213 10.65 -11.98 7.97
C SER A 213 10.92 -11.45 6.55
N ILE A 214 12.04 -11.86 5.96
CA ILE A 214 12.44 -11.48 4.58
C ILE A 214 11.32 -11.81 3.58
N LYS A 215 10.69 -12.98 3.75
CA LYS A 215 9.58 -13.41 2.89
C LYS A 215 8.44 -12.41 2.88
N GLU A 216 8.08 -11.85 4.03
CA GLU A 216 6.96 -10.91 4.12
C GLU A 216 7.27 -9.57 3.44
N ILE A 217 8.54 -9.12 3.53
CA ILE A 217 9.03 -7.93 2.80
C ILE A 217 8.96 -8.18 1.28
N ALA A 218 9.43 -9.35 0.84
CA ALA A 218 9.44 -9.74 -0.57
C ALA A 218 8.03 -9.87 -1.15
N ASP A 219 7.12 -10.52 -0.41
CA ASP A 219 5.73 -10.67 -0.80
C ASP A 219 5.03 -9.30 -0.89
N TRP A 220 5.34 -8.36 0.01
CA TRP A 220 4.87 -6.98 -0.11
C TRP A 220 5.40 -6.30 -1.38
N ALA A 221 6.68 -6.43 -1.69
CA ALA A 221 7.23 -5.86 -2.93
C ALA A 221 6.67 -6.54 -4.20
N GLY A 222 6.28 -7.82 -4.10
CA GLY A 222 5.92 -8.65 -5.24
C GLY A 222 7.14 -9.09 -6.05
N ILE A 223 8.26 -9.35 -5.36
CA ILE A 223 9.54 -9.81 -5.92
C ILE A 223 10.01 -11.09 -5.19
N PRO A 224 10.94 -11.87 -5.77
CA PRO A 224 11.48 -13.06 -5.11
C PRO A 224 12.24 -12.71 -3.81
N PRO A 225 12.12 -13.51 -2.72
CA PRO A 225 12.87 -13.28 -1.49
C PRO A 225 14.40 -13.27 -1.68
N ALA A 226 14.91 -14.06 -2.64
CA ALA A 226 16.33 -14.12 -2.98
C ALA A 226 16.89 -12.74 -3.41
N THR A 227 16.07 -11.90 -4.03
CA THR A 227 16.46 -10.53 -4.42
C THR A 227 16.79 -9.65 -3.21
N LEU A 228 16.17 -9.91 -2.05
CA LEU A 228 16.40 -9.12 -0.83
C LEU A 228 17.55 -9.64 0.03
N ALA A 229 17.93 -10.91 -0.10
CA ALA A 229 18.90 -11.56 0.78
C ALA A 229 20.24 -10.81 0.88
N PRO A 230 20.87 -10.34 -0.23
CA PRO A 230 22.14 -9.63 -0.16
C PRO A 230 22.07 -8.29 0.60
N MET A 231 20.87 -7.70 0.73
CA MET A 231 20.69 -6.43 1.43
C MET A 231 20.56 -6.61 2.95
N MET A 232 20.23 -7.82 3.43
CA MET A 232 20.01 -8.05 4.86
C MET A 232 21.27 -7.85 5.69
N ASP A 233 22.42 -8.28 5.17
CA ASP A 233 23.71 -8.16 5.86
C ASP A 233 24.31 -6.75 5.77
N ARG A 234 23.84 -5.95 4.81
CA ARG A 234 24.26 -4.54 4.63
C ARG A 234 23.53 -3.58 5.57
N LEU A 235 22.39 -4.00 6.10
CA LEU A 235 21.54 -3.20 6.96
C LEU A 235 21.80 -3.51 8.43
N ALA A 236 21.97 -2.47 9.25
CA ALA A 236 21.98 -2.61 10.70
C ALA A 236 20.56 -2.94 11.20
N LEU A 237 20.21 -4.22 11.22
CA LEU A 237 18.91 -4.75 11.66
C LEU A 237 19.03 -5.47 12.99
N ARG A 238 18.00 -5.35 13.83
CA ARG A 238 17.84 -6.17 15.04
C ARG A 238 17.14 -7.48 14.68
N ARG A 239 17.56 -8.56 15.35
CA ARG A 239 16.95 -9.89 15.24
C ARG A 239 16.05 -10.15 16.43
N PHE A 240 14.90 -10.75 16.15
CA PHE A 240 13.90 -11.20 17.11
C PHE A 240 13.35 -12.56 16.66
N ARG A 241 12.58 -13.19 17.53
CA ARG A 241 11.75 -14.35 17.19
C ARG A 241 10.28 -14.04 17.44
N ASP A 242 9.38 -14.68 16.70
CA ASP A 242 7.98 -14.76 17.13
C ASP A 242 7.78 -15.90 18.13
N GLU A 243 6.57 -16.05 18.67
CA GLU A 243 6.19 -17.10 19.63
C GLU A 243 6.37 -18.52 19.07
N ASN A 244 6.41 -18.68 17.74
CA ASN A 244 6.67 -19.95 17.07
C ASN A 244 8.17 -20.16 16.78
N GLY A 245 9.04 -19.28 17.26
CA GLY A 245 10.49 -19.34 17.05
C GLY A 245 10.97 -18.86 15.68
N LYS A 246 10.09 -18.32 14.83
CA LYS A 246 10.43 -17.86 13.48
C LYS A 246 11.26 -16.57 13.55
N PRO A 247 12.34 -16.45 12.75
CA PRO A 247 13.18 -15.25 12.76
C PRO A 247 12.45 -14.03 12.19
N LEU A 248 12.58 -12.90 12.90
CA LEU A 248 12.11 -11.59 12.51
C LEU A 248 13.26 -10.57 12.52
N LEU A 249 13.20 -9.63 11.59
CA LEU A 249 14.13 -8.52 11.45
C LEU A 249 13.39 -7.21 11.70
N ASP A 250 14.06 -6.24 12.31
CA ASP A 250 13.48 -4.90 12.53
C ASP A 250 14.53 -3.79 12.55
N LEU A 251 14.07 -2.56 12.35
CA LEU A 251 14.93 -1.38 12.48
C LEU A 251 15.27 -1.13 13.96
N PRO A 252 16.51 -0.76 14.30
CA PRO A 252 16.95 -0.61 15.69
C PRO A 252 16.06 0.32 16.52
N ARG A 253 15.66 1.46 15.93
CA ARG A 253 14.88 2.53 16.56
C ARG A 253 13.39 2.53 16.19
N ALA A 254 12.88 1.47 15.56
CA ALA A 254 11.44 1.40 15.29
C ALA A 254 10.64 1.21 16.59
N PRO A 255 9.44 1.81 16.70
CA PRO A 255 8.64 1.77 17.92
C PRO A 255 8.13 0.35 18.18
N ARG A 256 8.31 -0.16 19.40
CA ARG A 256 7.78 -1.45 19.85
C ARG A 256 7.16 -1.25 21.24
N PRO A 257 5.95 -0.65 21.32
CA PRO A 257 5.27 -0.45 22.59
C PRO A 257 4.92 -1.77 23.27
N GLU A 258 4.70 -1.73 24.58
CA GLU A 258 4.29 -2.89 25.36
C GLU A 258 2.94 -3.44 24.90
N ALA A 259 2.72 -4.75 25.09
CA ALA A 259 1.46 -5.45 24.78
C ALA A 259 0.22 -4.81 25.42
N SER A 260 0.41 -4.22 26.61
CA SER A 260 -0.59 -3.53 27.43
C SER A 260 -1.02 -2.18 26.86
N THR A 261 -0.29 -1.61 25.90
CA THR A 261 -0.59 -0.30 25.31
C THR A 261 -2.04 -0.27 24.78
N PRO A 262 -2.90 0.66 25.23
CA PRO A 262 -4.27 0.76 24.73
C PRO A 262 -4.30 1.04 23.22
N ALA A 263 -5.18 0.35 22.50
CA ALA A 263 -5.42 0.60 21.07
C ALA A 263 -6.84 1.15 20.86
N PRO A 264 -6.98 2.43 20.47
CA PRO A 264 -8.28 3.04 20.26
C PRO A 264 -8.98 2.50 19.02
N VAL A 265 -10.28 2.74 18.93
CA VAL A 265 -11.05 2.43 17.73
C VAL A 265 -10.54 3.20 16.52
N ARG A 266 -10.40 2.51 15.38
CA ARG A 266 -10.02 3.09 14.09
C ARG A 266 -10.81 2.45 12.97
N PHE A 267 -11.30 3.26 12.04
CA PHE A 267 -11.83 2.76 10.77
C PHE A 267 -10.70 2.56 9.79
N LEU A 268 -10.73 1.46 9.04
CA LEU A 268 -9.82 1.19 7.95
C LEU A 268 -10.62 1.14 6.64
N PRO A 269 -10.07 1.72 5.56
CA PRO A 269 -10.71 1.68 4.25
C PRO A 269 -10.69 0.28 3.62
N THR A 270 -11.44 0.14 2.54
CA THR A 270 -11.24 -0.94 1.57
C THR A 270 -9.77 -0.99 1.14
N TRP A 271 -9.19 -2.18 1.12
CA TRP A 271 -7.81 -2.44 0.73
C TRP A 271 -6.76 -1.72 1.57
N ASP A 272 -7.03 -1.47 2.86
CA ASP A 272 -5.98 -0.97 3.76
C ASP A 272 -4.79 -1.95 3.77
N ALA A 273 -3.59 -1.40 3.54
CA ALA A 273 -2.38 -2.18 3.42
C ALA A 273 -2.15 -3.09 4.64
N THR A 274 -2.50 -2.64 5.85
CA THR A 274 -2.30 -3.44 7.07
C THR A 274 -3.05 -4.78 7.07
N LEU A 275 -4.10 -4.91 6.26
CA LEU A 275 -4.89 -6.14 6.12
C LEU A 275 -4.49 -6.98 4.91
N LEU A 276 -3.85 -6.34 3.92
CA LEU A 276 -3.42 -6.93 2.64
C LEU A 276 -2.00 -7.46 2.68
N VAL A 277 -1.11 -6.73 3.36
CA VAL A 277 0.31 -7.06 3.42
C VAL A 277 0.56 -8.17 4.44
N HIS A 278 1.71 -8.81 4.34
CA HIS A 278 2.05 -9.97 5.15
C HIS A 278 2.44 -9.55 6.59
N ALA A 279 1.43 -9.14 7.35
CA ALA A 279 1.47 -8.85 8.78
C ALA A 279 0.52 -9.76 9.58
N ARG A 280 0.15 -10.92 9.04
CA ARG A 280 -0.85 -11.84 9.66
C ARG A 280 -0.51 -12.23 11.10
N ARG A 281 0.78 -12.44 11.40
CA ARG A 281 1.31 -12.71 12.76
C ARG A 281 0.88 -11.71 13.84
N THR A 282 0.49 -10.50 13.43
CA THR A 282 0.04 -9.44 14.34
C THR A 282 -1.42 -9.60 14.77
N GLU A 283 -2.18 -10.54 14.17
CA GLU A 283 -3.61 -10.75 14.40
C GLU A 283 -4.45 -9.46 14.28
N ILE A 284 -3.96 -8.44 13.55
CA ILE A 284 -4.74 -7.22 13.26
C ILE A 284 -6.03 -7.57 12.53
N LEU A 285 -6.00 -8.59 11.68
CA LEU A 285 -7.19 -9.27 11.18
C LEU A 285 -7.14 -10.71 11.67
N PRO A 286 -7.93 -11.06 12.70
CA PRO A 286 -8.03 -12.45 13.15
C PRO A 286 -8.43 -13.37 12.00
N GLU A 287 -7.72 -14.49 11.83
CA GLU A 287 -7.87 -15.34 10.64
C GLU A 287 -9.31 -15.87 10.45
N ARG A 288 -10.03 -16.12 11.56
CA ARG A 288 -11.46 -16.51 11.54
C ARG A 288 -12.39 -15.48 10.86
N TYR A 289 -12.02 -14.20 10.85
CA TYR A 289 -12.80 -13.13 10.21
C TYR A 289 -12.30 -12.79 8.80
N ARG A 290 -11.16 -13.35 8.37
CA ARG A 290 -10.59 -13.06 7.06
C ARG A 290 -11.54 -13.33 5.90
N PRO A 291 -12.34 -14.42 5.86
CA PRO A 291 -13.32 -14.67 4.80
C PRO A 291 -14.48 -13.64 4.76
N LEU A 292 -14.75 -12.94 5.87
CA LEU A 292 -15.76 -11.89 5.93
C LEU A 292 -15.27 -10.55 5.34
N VAL A 293 -13.95 -10.38 5.28
CA VAL A 293 -13.30 -9.15 4.77
C VAL A 293 -12.83 -9.34 3.32
N PHE A 294 -12.30 -10.52 2.99
CA PHE A 294 -11.83 -10.90 1.67
C PHE A 294 -12.63 -12.09 1.15
N ASN A 295 -13.38 -11.90 0.08
CA ASN A 295 -14.20 -12.93 -0.54
C ASN A 295 -13.87 -13.02 -2.04
N THR A 296 -13.79 -14.23 -2.58
CA THR A 296 -13.54 -14.47 -4.02
C THR A 296 -14.67 -13.99 -4.92
N ARG A 297 -15.90 -13.88 -4.39
CA ARG A 297 -17.09 -13.43 -5.13
C ARG A 297 -17.21 -11.91 -5.26
N THR A 298 -16.56 -11.15 -4.39
CA THR A 298 -16.54 -9.68 -4.44
C THR A 298 -15.10 -9.20 -4.58
N PRO A 299 -14.74 -8.53 -5.68
CA PRO A 299 -13.34 -8.13 -5.92
C PRO A 299 -12.82 -7.10 -4.91
N HIS A 300 -13.71 -6.45 -4.15
CA HIS A 300 -13.38 -5.45 -3.13
C HIS A 300 -13.28 -6.08 -1.74
N SER A 301 -12.30 -5.64 -0.94
CA SER A 301 -12.34 -5.95 0.49
C SER A 301 -13.36 -5.06 1.19
N ALA A 302 -14.06 -5.61 2.18
CA ALA A 302 -14.91 -4.79 3.03
C ALA A 302 -14.06 -3.77 3.80
N PRO A 303 -14.51 -2.51 3.95
CA PRO A 303 -13.88 -1.59 4.87
C PRO A 303 -14.23 -2.02 6.31
N THR A 304 -13.29 -1.90 7.23
CA THR A 304 -13.35 -2.51 8.56
C THR A 304 -13.18 -1.49 9.67
N PHE A 305 -13.52 -1.87 10.90
CA PHE A 305 -13.12 -1.11 12.08
C PHE A 305 -12.36 -2.00 13.06
N LEU A 306 -11.38 -1.39 13.73
CA LEU A 306 -10.59 -2.01 14.78
C LEU A 306 -11.22 -1.72 16.14
N VAL A 307 -11.27 -2.74 17.00
CA VAL A 307 -11.47 -2.58 18.44
C VAL A 307 -10.27 -3.22 19.10
N ASP A 308 -9.61 -2.46 19.98
CA ASP A 308 -8.42 -2.92 20.70
C ASP A 308 -7.30 -3.47 19.78
N GLY A 309 -7.19 -2.89 18.58
CA GLY A 309 -6.13 -3.21 17.63
C GLY A 309 -6.40 -4.42 16.73
N ALA A 310 -7.58 -5.01 16.80
CA ALA A 310 -8.00 -6.10 15.91
C ALA A 310 -9.32 -5.77 15.19
N VAL A 311 -9.48 -6.24 13.96
CA VAL A 311 -10.70 -6.11 13.18
C VAL A 311 -11.85 -6.78 13.94
N ALA A 312 -12.89 -5.99 14.21
CA ALA A 312 -14.06 -6.41 14.98
C ALA A 312 -15.38 -6.31 14.20
N GLY A 313 -15.34 -5.77 12.97
CA GLY A 313 -16.50 -5.70 12.09
C GLY A 313 -16.22 -4.91 10.81
N THR A 314 -17.27 -4.76 10.02
CA THR A 314 -17.28 -3.94 8.79
C THR A 314 -18.14 -2.71 8.97
N TRP A 315 -17.99 -1.76 8.06
CA TRP A 315 -18.84 -0.58 8.00
C TRP A 315 -19.23 -0.26 6.56
N ARG A 316 -20.24 0.59 6.39
CA ARG A 316 -20.56 1.24 5.11
C ARG A 316 -21.04 2.66 5.35
N PHE A 317 -20.91 3.51 4.34
CA PHE A 317 -21.44 4.87 4.41
C PHE A 317 -22.69 4.98 3.55
N GLU A 318 -23.82 5.32 4.17
CA GLU A 318 -25.13 5.37 3.53
C GLU A 318 -25.98 6.45 4.21
N GLY A 319 -26.71 7.24 3.41
CA GLY A 319 -27.61 8.29 3.94
C GLY A 319 -26.92 9.30 4.88
N GLY A 320 -25.64 9.64 4.65
CA GLY A 320 -24.88 10.55 5.52
C GLY A 320 -24.44 9.93 6.85
N ARG A 321 -24.57 8.61 7.02
CA ARG A 321 -24.24 7.89 8.26
C ARG A 321 -23.27 6.74 7.98
N VAL A 322 -22.48 6.40 9.00
CA VAL A 322 -21.64 5.20 8.99
C VAL A 322 -22.42 4.09 9.67
N GLU A 323 -22.86 3.12 8.89
CA GLU A 323 -23.52 1.92 9.39
C GLU A 323 -22.46 0.88 9.80
N LEU A 324 -22.66 0.29 10.97
CA LEU A 324 -21.70 -0.62 11.61
C LEU A 324 -22.25 -2.04 11.63
N LYS A 325 -21.41 -3.01 11.26
CA LYS A 325 -21.70 -4.44 11.36
C LYS A 325 -20.61 -5.16 12.17
N PRO A 326 -20.72 -5.21 13.50
CA PRO A 326 -19.83 -6.01 14.34
C PRO A 326 -19.94 -7.51 14.00
N PHE A 327 -18.81 -8.22 14.09
CA PHE A 327 -18.76 -9.67 13.89
C PHE A 327 -19.13 -10.48 15.14
N ALA A 328 -19.07 -9.82 16.31
CA ALA A 328 -19.45 -10.37 17.60
C ALA A 328 -19.97 -9.25 18.51
N PRO A 329 -20.66 -9.57 19.62
CA PRO A 329 -21.02 -8.58 20.63
C PRO A 329 -19.80 -7.80 21.12
N LEU A 330 -19.91 -6.47 21.16
CA LEU A 330 -18.86 -5.57 21.63
C LEU A 330 -19.15 -5.10 23.07
N PRO A 331 -18.10 -4.93 23.92
CA PRO A 331 -18.23 -4.29 25.22
C PRO A 331 -18.85 -2.89 25.10
N THR A 332 -19.59 -2.46 26.13
CA THR A 332 -20.28 -1.16 26.14
C THR A 332 -19.33 0.01 25.90
N SER A 333 -18.15 0.01 26.54
CA SER A 333 -17.12 1.04 26.34
C SER A 333 -16.66 1.12 24.88
N ALA A 334 -16.37 -0.02 24.25
CA ALA A 334 -15.97 -0.08 22.85
C ALA A 334 -17.06 0.42 21.90
N ARG A 335 -18.34 0.18 22.21
CA ARG A 335 -19.48 0.70 21.42
C ARG A 335 -19.55 2.23 21.48
N VAL A 336 -19.40 2.81 22.67
CA VAL A 336 -19.41 4.28 22.85
C VAL A 336 -18.29 4.93 22.03
N ASP A 337 -17.07 4.39 22.11
CA ASP A 337 -15.93 4.89 21.34
C ASP A 337 -16.14 4.73 19.83
N LEU A 338 -16.70 3.59 19.41
CA LEU A 338 -16.99 3.30 18.01
C LEU A 338 -18.05 4.24 17.43
N ASP A 339 -19.13 4.52 18.15
CA ASP A 339 -20.17 5.44 17.72
C ASP A 339 -19.63 6.88 17.62
N ALA A 340 -18.77 7.29 18.56
CA ALA A 340 -18.11 8.60 18.50
C ALA A 340 -17.19 8.73 17.29
N GLU A 341 -16.38 7.70 17.00
CA GLU A 341 -15.50 7.67 15.85
C GLU A 341 -16.30 7.60 14.52
N ALA A 342 -17.41 6.84 14.49
CA ALA A 342 -18.32 6.75 13.35
C ALA A 342 -18.92 8.11 12.99
N ARG A 343 -19.34 8.91 13.99
CA ARG A 343 -19.82 10.29 13.77
C ARG A 343 -18.72 11.19 13.19
N ARG A 344 -17.46 11.03 13.62
CA ARG A 344 -16.32 11.78 13.04
C ARG A 344 -16.07 11.38 11.59
N LEU A 345 -16.12 10.09 11.28
CA LEU A 345 -15.95 9.60 9.92
C LEU A 345 -17.11 10.05 9.02
N ALA A 346 -18.36 9.98 9.49
CA ALA A 346 -19.53 10.43 8.73
C ALA A 346 -19.42 11.90 8.31
N ARG A 347 -18.95 12.79 9.21
CA ARG A 347 -18.67 14.19 8.88
C ARG A 347 -17.60 14.32 7.79
N PHE A 348 -16.48 13.61 7.95
CA PHE A 348 -15.41 13.61 6.95
C PHE A 348 -15.86 13.12 5.57
N LEU A 349 -16.73 12.10 5.51
CA LEU A 349 -17.24 11.55 4.26
C LEU A 349 -18.27 12.48 3.59
N SER A 350 -19.07 13.19 4.39
CA SER A 350 -20.11 14.10 3.91
C SER A 350 -19.54 15.42 3.35
N GLY A 351 -18.33 15.81 3.78
CA GLY A 351 -17.71 17.09 3.43
C GLY A 351 -17.82 18.10 4.55
#